data_AF-A0YMP0-F1
#
_entry.id   AF-A0YMP0-F1
#
_cell.length_a   1.000
_cell.length_b   1.000
_cell.length_c   1.000
_cell.angle_alpha   90.00
_cell.angle_beta   90.00
_cell.angle_gamma   90.00
#
_symmetry.space_group_name_H-M   'P 1'
#
loop_
_entity.id
_entity.type
_entity.pdbx_description
1 polymer ?
#
loop_
_entity_poly.entity_id
_entity_poly.type
_entity_poly.pdbx_seq_one_letter_code
_entity_poly.pdbx_strand_id
1 'polypeptide(L)'
;MRLVYNKALAERTQAWYEHQERVGYSQTSSMLTEWKKEEELDFLNEVSSVPLQQGLRHLQTAFANFFAGRTKYPNFKKKRNGGSAEFTSVSI
;
A
#
# COMPACT_ATOMS: atom_id res chain seq x y z
N MET A 1 -0.77 -6.52 -0.51
CA MET A 1 0.34 -6.58 0.47
C MET A 1 0.09 -5.62 1.64
N ARG A 2 0.34 -6.06 2.88
CA ARG A 2 0.18 -5.21 4.09
C ARG A 2 1.14 -4.03 4.10
N LEU A 3 2.41 -4.28 3.78
CA LEU A 3 3.46 -3.26 3.81
C LEU A 3 3.14 -2.11 2.85
N VAL A 4 2.90 -2.41 1.57
CA VAL A 4 2.52 -1.42 0.55
C VAL A 4 1.28 -0.62 0.94
N TYR A 5 0.26 -1.27 1.51
CA TYR A 5 -0.92 -0.57 2.02
C TYR A 5 -0.55 0.42 3.13
N ASN A 6 0.24 -0.02 4.12
CA ASN A 6 0.62 0.79 5.26
C ASN A 6 1.54 1.95 4.87
N LYS A 7 2.57 1.70 4.04
CA LYS A 7 3.47 2.76 3.55
C LYS A 7 2.69 3.79 2.73
N ALA A 8 1.79 3.36 1.83
CA ALA A 8 0.91 4.26 1.10
C ALA A 8 -0.06 5.06 2.00
N LEU A 9 -0.59 4.46 3.08
CA LEU A 9 -1.41 5.18 4.04
C LEU A 9 -0.59 6.24 4.78
N ALA A 10 0.66 5.94 5.15
CA ALA A 10 1.55 6.90 5.79
C ALA A 10 1.82 8.10 4.85
N GLU A 11 2.25 7.87 3.61
CA GLU A 11 2.50 8.94 2.63
C GLU A 11 1.29 9.84 2.42
N ARG A 12 0.10 9.26 2.22
CA ARG A 12 -1.14 10.04 2.03
C ARG A 12 -1.48 10.86 3.26
N THR A 13 -1.26 10.30 4.44
CA THR A 13 -1.53 10.98 5.72
C THR A 13 -0.56 12.14 5.90
N GLN A 14 0.72 11.92 5.65
CA GLN A 14 1.78 12.92 5.73
C GLN A 14 1.55 14.07 4.74
N ALA A 15 1.33 13.77 3.46
CA ALA A 15 1.08 14.77 2.42
C ALA A 15 -0.13 15.67 2.74
N TRP A 16 -1.17 15.11 3.36
CA TRP A 16 -2.29 15.90 3.84
C TRP A 16 -1.91 16.80 5.03
N TYR A 17 -1.25 16.27 6.06
CA TYR A 17 -0.90 17.07 7.24
C TYR A 17 0.13 18.18 6.95
N GLU A 18 1.09 17.93 6.07
CA GLU A 18 2.15 18.89 5.77
C GLU A 18 1.76 19.89 4.66
N HIS A 19 1.05 19.41 3.64
CA HIS A 19 0.83 20.19 2.41
C HIS A 19 -0.65 20.31 2.01
N GLN A 20 -1.57 19.72 2.78
CA GLN A 20 -3.00 19.62 2.41
C GLN A 20 -3.20 18.98 1.02
N GLU A 21 -2.27 18.12 0.60
CA GLU A 21 -2.33 17.47 -0.71
C GLU A 21 -3.13 16.16 -0.65
N ARG A 22 -3.97 15.95 -1.67
CA ARG A 22 -4.68 14.69 -1.86
C ARG A 22 -3.88 13.74 -2.73
N VAL A 23 -3.12 12.87 -2.08
CA VAL A 23 -2.41 11.77 -2.74
C VAL A 23 -3.36 10.60 -3.00
N GLY A 24 -3.52 10.25 -4.28
CA GLY A 24 -4.45 9.23 -4.77
C GLY A 24 -3.75 7.96 -5.26
N TYR A 25 -4.54 7.06 -5.87
CA TYR A 25 -4.04 5.77 -6.38
C TYR A 25 -2.88 5.94 -7.37
N SER A 26 -3.01 6.85 -8.33
CA SER A 26 -1.98 7.10 -9.35
C SER A 26 -0.66 7.50 -8.70
N GLN A 27 -0.64 8.49 -7.80
CA GLN A 27 0.57 8.91 -7.11
C GLN A 27 1.19 7.77 -6.28
N THR A 28 0.39 7.03 -5.51
CA THR A 28 0.92 5.90 -4.73
C THR A 28 1.40 4.73 -5.59
N SER A 29 0.88 4.58 -6.82
CA SER A 29 1.40 3.60 -7.78
C SER A 29 2.75 4.03 -8.34
N SER A 30 2.95 5.33 -8.57
CA SER A 30 4.26 5.86 -8.96
C SER A 30 5.28 5.71 -7.83
N MET A 31 4.88 6.04 -6.59
CA MET A 31 5.71 5.83 -5.40
C MET A 31 6.10 4.35 -5.22
N LEU A 32 5.21 3.40 -5.52
CA LEU A 32 5.54 1.96 -5.45
C LEU A 32 6.69 1.59 -6.42
N THR A 33 6.77 2.23 -7.59
CA THR A 33 7.89 2.05 -8.52
C THR A 33 9.19 2.56 -7.92
N GLU A 34 9.16 3.67 -7.19
CA GLU A 34 10.34 4.21 -6.50
C GLU A 34 10.72 3.34 -5.29
N TRP A 35 9.76 2.87 -4.50
CA TRP A 35 10.02 1.96 -3.39
C TRP A 35 10.68 0.67 -3.83
N LYS A 36 10.32 0.14 -5.00
CA LYS A 36 10.98 -1.02 -5.60
C LYS A 36 12.46 -0.80 -5.92
N LYS A 37 12.95 0.44 -5.93
CA LYS A 37 14.36 0.78 -6.14
C LYS A 37 15.12 1.01 -4.83
N GLU A 38 14.40 1.14 -3.70
CA GLU A 38 15.01 1.28 -2.37
C GLU A 38 15.58 -0.08 -1.94
N GLU A 39 16.84 -0.11 -1.50
CA GLU A 39 17.52 -1.36 -1.08
C GLU A 39 16.72 -2.11 -0.01
N GLU A 40 16.15 -1.39 0.96
CA GLU A 40 15.34 -1.95 2.06
C GLU A 40 14.01 -2.58 1.58
N LEU A 41 13.55 -2.24 0.38
CA LEU A 41 12.28 -2.68 -0.20
C LEU A 41 12.47 -3.43 -1.53
N ASP A 42 13.69 -3.80 -1.89
CA ASP A 42 14.00 -4.48 -3.16
C ASP A 42 13.25 -5.81 -3.30
N PHE A 43 12.98 -6.51 -2.20
CA PHE A 43 12.17 -7.75 -2.19
C PHE A 43 10.74 -7.56 -2.78
N LEU A 44 10.25 -6.31 -2.92
CA LEU A 44 9.02 -6.03 -3.66
C LEU A 44 9.14 -6.35 -5.17
N ASN A 45 10.35 -6.52 -5.70
CA ASN A 45 10.61 -7.01 -7.05
C ASN A 45 10.39 -8.51 -7.20
N GLU A 46 10.58 -9.28 -6.14
CA GLU A 46 10.31 -10.72 -6.12
C GLU A 46 8.80 -11.02 -5.99
N VAL A 47 8.01 -10.05 -5.54
CA VAL A 47 6.55 -10.17 -5.44
C VAL A 47 5.89 -9.74 -6.75
N SER A 48 4.97 -10.57 -7.26
CA SER A 48 4.11 -10.20 -8.39
C SER A 48 3.46 -8.83 -8.15
N SER A 49 3.43 -7.99 -9.18
CA SER A 49 2.85 -6.64 -9.09
C SER A 49 1.37 -6.65 -8.70
N VAL A 50 0.64 -7.72 -9.04
CA VAL A 50 -0.81 -7.85 -8.79
C VAL A 50 -1.17 -7.67 -7.31
N PRO A 51 -0.67 -8.48 -6.35
CA PRO A 51 -0.97 -8.29 -4.93
C PRO A 51 -0.45 -6.97 -4.32
N LEU A 52 0.57 -6.34 -4.92
CA LEU A 52 1.04 -5.00 -4.50
C LEU A 52 0.01 -3.94 -4.88
N GLN A 53 -0.40 -3.94 -6.15
CA GLN A 53 -1.39 -3.04 -6.72
C GLN A 53 -2.77 -3.23 -6.10
N GLN A 54 -3.18 -4.46 -5.79
CA GLN A 54 -4.41 -4.73 -5.05
C GLN A 54 -4.39 -4.09 -3.65
N GLY A 55 -3.22 -4.04 -2.99
CA GLY A 55 -3.05 -3.30 -1.74
C GLY A 55 -3.39 -1.82 -1.88
N LEU A 56 -2.89 -1.17 -2.93
CA LEU A 56 -3.16 0.23 -3.23
C LEU A 56 -4.64 0.47 -3.61
N ARG A 57 -5.27 -0.44 -4.35
CA ARG A 57 -6.69 -0.36 -4.70
C ARG A 57 -7.58 -0.46 -3.47
N HIS A 58 -7.28 -1.38 -2.55
CA HIS A 58 -8.01 -1.46 -1.28
C HIS A 58 -7.91 -0.16 -0.47
N LEU A 59 -6.74 0.48 -0.44
CA LEU A 59 -6.56 1.77 0.22
C LEU A 59 -7.38 2.86 -0.48
N GLN A 60 -7.39 2.88 -1.81
CA GLN A 60 -8.21 3.82 -2.59
C GLN A 60 -9.70 3.68 -2.26
N THR A 61 -10.22 2.45 -2.20
CA THR A 61 -11.62 2.20 -1.81
C THR A 61 -11.90 2.65 -0.38
N ALA A 62 -10.96 2.43 0.56
CA ALA A 62 -11.12 2.88 1.94
C ALA A 62 -11.21 4.42 2.04
N PHE A 63 -10.36 5.15 1.32
CA PHE A 63 -10.45 6.61 1.23
C PHE A 63 -11.74 7.08 0.54
N ALA A 64 -12.17 6.42 -0.55
CA ALA A 64 -13.42 6.76 -1.21
C ALA A 64 -14.62 6.62 -0.26
N ASN A 65 -14.67 5.56 0.52
CA ASN A 65 -15.71 5.37 1.54
C ASN A 65 -15.63 6.39 2.68
N PHE A 66 -14.42 6.75 3.11
CA PHE A 66 -14.21 7.79 4.11
C PHE A 66 -14.74 9.16 3.64
N PHE A 67 -14.36 9.59 2.43
CA PHE A 67 -14.83 10.85 1.86
C PHE A 67 -16.34 10.85 1.56
N ALA A 68 -16.92 9.68 1.28
CA ALA A 68 -18.37 9.51 1.15
C ALA A 68 -19.11 9.47 2.51
N GLY A 69 -18.41 9.64 3.64
CA GLY A 69 -18.99 9.62 4.99
C GLY A 69 -19.45 8.24 5.46
N ARG A 70 -19.06 7.16 4.77
CA ARG A 70 -19.52 5.79 5.05
C ARG A 70 -18.66 5.07 6.09
N THR A 71 -17.39 5.44 6.18
CA THR A 71 -16.43 4.82 7.09
C THR A 71 -15.57 5.89 7.77
N LYS A 72 -14.94 5.53 8.90
CA LYS A 72 -13.88 6.35 9.49
C LYS A 72 -12.63 6.37 8.62
N TYR A 73 -11.68 7.24 8.97
CA TYR A 73 -10.37 7.32 8.30
C TYR A 73 -9.70 5.93 8.25
N PRO A 74 -9.02 5.56 7.14
CA PRO A 74 -8.36 4.28 7.03
C PRO A 74 -7.30 4.07 8.11
N ASN A 75 -7.22 2.85 8.67
CA ASN A 75 -6.26 2.51 9.72
C ASN A 75 -5.13 1.63 9.18
N PHE A 76 -3.97 1.70 9.83
CA PHE A 76 -2.86 0.80 9.56
C PHE A 76 -3.26 -0.66 9.79
N LYS A 77 -2.91 -1.53 8.84
CA LYS A 77 -3.14 -2.98 8.94
C LYS A 77 -2.14 -3.59 9.91
N LYS A 78 -2.64 -4.31 10.91
CA LYS A 78 -1.84 -5.06 11.89
C LYS A 78 -1.30 -6.37 11.29
N LYS A 79 -0.22 -6.91 11.86
CA LYS A 79 0.20 -8.31 11.59
C LYS A 79 -0.86 -9.23 12.19
N ARG A 80 -1.36 -10.20 11.43
CA ARG A 80 -2.18 -11.28 11.99
C ARG A 80 -1.25 -12.47 12.25
N ASN A 81 -1.19 -12.96 13.49
CA ASN A 81 -0.48 -14.19 13.84
C ASN A 81 -1.29 -15.38 13.31
N GLY A 82 -1.18 -15.67 12.01
CA GLY A 82 -1.89 -16.78 11.38
C GLY A 82 -2.03 -16.58 9.89
N GLY A 83 -1.10 -17.17 9.15
CA GLY A 83 -1.07 -17.19 7.68
C GLY A 83 0.35 -17.42 7.21
N SER A 84 0.74 -18.68 7.08
CA SER A 84 1.95 -19.13 6.41
C SER A 84 2.03 -18.44 5.05
N ALA A 85 3.05 -17.63 4.83
CA ALA A 85 3.41 -17.17 3.50
C ALA A 85 4.37 -18.21 2.93
N GLU A 86 3.82 -19.22 2.26
CA GLU A 86 4.62 -20.03 1.33
C GLU A 86 4.97 -19.13 0.15
N PHE A 87 6.17 -18.58 0.15
CA PHE A 87 6.79 -18.06 -1.05
C PHE A 87 7.24 -19.27 -1.86
N THR A 88 6.38 -19.78 -2.73
CA THR A 88 6.80 -20.72 -3.76
C THR A 88 7.54 -19.91 -4.82
N SER A 89 8.85 -19.73 -4.64
CA SER A 89 9.73 -19.41 -5.75
C SER A 89 9.69 -20.62 -6.68
N VAL A 90 8.89 -20.53 -7.75
CA VAL A 90 9.02 -21.45 -8.87
C VAL A 90 10.21 -20.94 -9.70
N SER A 91 11.34 -21.59 -9.52
CA SER A 91 12.43 -21.56 -10.50
C SER A 91 12.00 -22.38 -11.71
N ILE A 92 12.00 -21.77 -12.90
CA ILE A 92 12.17 -22.45 -14.18
C ILE A 92 13.37 -21.82 -14.84
#